data_AF-M3H5Q5-F1
#
_entry.id   AF-M3H5Q5-F1
#
_cell.length_a   1.000
_cell.length_b   1.000
_cell.length_c   1.000
_cell.angle_alpha   90.00
_cell.angle_beta   90.00
_cell.angle_gamma   90.00
#
_symmetry.space_group_name_H-M   'P 1'
#
loop_
_entity.id
_entity.type
_entity.pdbx_description
1 polymer ?
#
loop_
_entity_poly.entity_id
_entity_poly.type
_entity_poly.pdbx_seq_one_letter_code
_entity_poly.pdbx_strand_id
1 'polypeptide(L)' 'MGELEKFKKMGKIDSKADLKSVAYAISSLTFALGFMGQCVYKMPPTEIQAAIKETARIFRKGLEPESVKKRSK' A
#
# COMPACT_ATOMS: atom_id res chain seq x y z
N MET A 1 2.16 -7.35 9.70
CA MET A 1 1.07 -6.90 10.59
C MET A 1 1.53 -5.87 11.63
N GLY A 2 2.64 -6.11 12.37
CA GLY A 2 3.09 -5.24 13.47
C GLY A 2 3.22 -3.75 13.15
N GLU A 3 3.81 -3.37 12.01
CA GLU A 3 3.94 -1.96 11.61
C GLU A 3 2.59 -1.30 11.25
N LEU A 4 1.69 -2.02 10.55
CA LEU A 4 0.36 -1.50 10.23
C LEU A 4 -0.47 -1.26 11.50
N GLU A 5 -0.41 -2.19 12.45
CA GLU A 5 -1.05 -2.05 13.76
C GLU A 5 -0.49 -0.86 14.54
N LYS A 6 0.83 -0.67 14.52
CA LYS A 6 1.49 0.49 15.14
C LYS A 6 0.99 1.80 14.53
N PHE A 7 0.94 1.91 13.19
CA PHE A 7 0.44 3.11 12.54
C PHE A 7 -1.04 3.38 12.80
N LYS A 8 -1.86 2.32 12.91
CA LYS A 8 -3.27 2.44 13.30
C LYS A 8 -3.42 2.95 14.74
N LYS A 9 -2.65 2.41 15.69
CA LYS A 9 -2.61 2.89 17.08
C LYS A 9 -2.15 4.35 17.21
N MET A 10 -1.26 4.80 16.34
CA MET A 10 -0.82 6.19 16.25
C MET A 10 -1.82 7.14 15.56
N GLY A 11 -2.99 6.64 15.13
CA GLY A 11 -3.98 7.44 14.41
C GLY A 11 -3.56 7.86 13.00
N LYS A 12 -2.53 7.22 12.42
CA LYS A 12 -2.07 7.49 11.04
C LYS A 12 -2.82 6.68 9.98
N ILE A 13 -3.52 5.63 10.40
CA ILE A 13 -4.39 4.81 9.57
C ILE A 13 -5.82 4.91 10.13
N ASP A 14 -6.81 4.88 9.24
CA ASP A 14 -8.22 4.84 9.59
C ASP A 14 -8.53 3.71 10.57
N SER A 15 -9.26 4.02 11.64
CA SER A 15 -9.58 3.05 12.70
C SER A 15 -10.46 1.90 12.19
N LYS A 16 -11.19 2.09 11.09
CA LYS A 16 -12.04 1.07 10.45
C LYS A 16 -11.30 0.27 9.39
N ALA A 17 -10.04 0.59 9.07
CA ALA A 17 -9.27 -0.17 8.10
C ALA A 17 -9.08 -1.63 8.53
N ASP A 18 -9.41 -2.57 7.63
CA ASP A 18 -9.09 -3.99 7.79
C ASP A 18 -7.62 -4.24 7.42
N LEU A 19 -6.77 -4.30 8.45
CA LEU A 19 -5.33 -4.44 8.27
C LEU A 19 -4.93 -5.80 7.71
N LYS A 20 -5.76 -6.85 7.87
CA LYS A 20 -5.47 -8.17 7.30
C LYS A 20 -5.57 -8.12 5.77
N SER A 21 -6.67 -7.59 5.26
CA SER A 21 -6.86 -7.39 3.81
C SER A 21 -5.79 -6.48 3.22
N VAL A 22 -5.43 -5.40 3.93
CA VAL A 22 -4.36 -4.48 3.49
C VAL A 22 -3.01 -5.19 3.42
N ALA A 23 -2.65 -5.95 4.45
CA ALA A 23 -1.40 -6.71 4.46
C ALA A 23 -1.36 -7.74 3.33
N TYR A 24 -2.47 -8.46 3.11
CA TYR A 24 -2.58 -9.42 2.02
C TYR A 24 -2.41 -8.74 0.66
N ALA A 25 -3.10 -7.62 0.42
CA ALA A 25 -2.98 -6.88 -0.83
C ALA A 25 -1.55 -6.40 -1.10
N ILE A 26 -0.87 -5.87 -0.07
CA ILE A 26 0.55 -5.47 -0.18
C ILE A 26 1.42 -6.67 -0.55
N SER A 27 1.24 -7.83 0.11
CA SER A 27 1.98 -9.05 -0.21
C SER A 27 1.73 -9.54 -1.64
N SER A 28 0.47 -9.58 -2.09
CA SER A 28 0.12 -9.99 -3.44
C SER A 28 0.73 -9.07 -4.50
N LEU A 29 0.68 -7.75 -4.28
CA LEU A 29 1.28 -6.76 -5.20
C LEU A 29 2.80 -6.83 -5.21
N THR A 30 3.42 -7.07 -4.05
CA THR A 30 4.88 -7.27 -3.95
C THR A 30 5.31 -8.49 -4.74
N PHE A 31 4.57 -9.59 -4.66
CA PHE A 31 4.83 -10.78 -5.47
C PHE A 31 4.61 -10.51 -6.96
N ALA A 32 3.49 -9.88 -7.34
CA ALA A 32 3.20 -9.57 -8.74
C ALA A 32 4.28 -8.67 -9.37
N LEU A 33 4.69 -7.60 -8.70
CA LEU A 33 5.68 -6.68 -9.26
C LEU A 33 7.11 -7.23 -9.16
N GLY A 34 7.48 -7.78 -8.00
CA GLY A 34 8.83 -8.25 -7.73
C GLY A 34 9.16 -9.59 -8.38
N PHE A 35 8.23 -10.55 -8.39
CA PHE A 35 8.48 -11.85 -9.01
C PHE A 35 7.99 -11.90 -10.46
N MET A 36 6.68 -11.66 -10.68
CA MET A 36 6.14 -11.76 -12.05
C MET A 36 6.72 -10.68 -12.95
N GLY A 37 6.71 -9.41 -12.51
CA GLY A 37 7.24 -8.29 -13.28
C GLY A 37 8.73 -8.41 -13.55
N GLN A 38 9.55 -8.59 -12.50
CA GLN A 38 11.01 -8.58 -12.64
C GLN A 38 11.60 -9.89 -13.17
N CYS A 39 11.17 -11.04 -12.66
CA CYS A 39 11.81 -12.33 -12.95
C CYS A 39 11.18 -13.05 -14.15
N VAL A 40 9.85 -13.01 -14.29
CA VAL A 40 9.13 -13.74 -15.35
C VAL A 40 9.03 -12.89 -16.61
N TYR A 41 8.47 -11.69 -16.50
CA TYR A 41 8.21 -10.81 -17.65
C TYR A 41 9.40 -9.91 -18.00
N LYS A 42 10.42 -9.82 -17.14
CA LYS A 42 11.61 -8.98 -17.34
C LYS A 42 11.27 -7.53 -17.65
N MET A 43 10.26 -6.98 -16.97
CA MET A 43 9.85 -5.58 -17.13
C MET A 43 11.01 -4.63 -16.74
N PRO A 44 11.11 -3.45 -17.38
CA PRO A 44 12.11 -2.46 -17.03
C PRO A 44 12.04 -2.09 -15.53
N PRO A 45 13.18 -2.05 -14.82
CA PRO A 45 13.19 -1.71 -13.39
C PRO A 45 12.55 -0.36 -13.07
N THR A 46 12.67 0.61 -13.98
CA THR A 46 12.07 1.94 -13.85
C THR A 46 10.54 1.89 -13.84
N GLU A 47 9.93 1.05 -14.65
CA GLU A 47 8.47 0.86 -14.68
C GLU A 47 7.97 0.17 -13.41
N ILE A 48 8.67 -0.87 -12.95
CA ILE A 48 8.36 -1.56 -11.69
C ILE A 48 8.42 -0.55 -10.52
N GLN A 49 9.47 0.26 -10.46
CA GLN A 49 9.62 1.27 -9.41
C GLN A 49 8.52 2.34 -9.48
N ALA A 50 8.13 2.78 -10.68
CA ALA A 50 7.04 3.73 -10.85
C ALA A 50 5.71 3.13 -10.36
N ALA A 51 5.43 1.87 -10.70
CA ALA A 51 4.24 1.16 -10.25
C ALA A 51 4.22 1.00 -8.71
N ILE A 52 5.34 0.65 -8.09
CA ILE A 52 5.47 0.55 -6.62
C ILE A 52 5.18 1.90 -5.97
N LYS A 53 5.78 2.99 -6.46
CA LYS A 53 5.60 4.34 -5.92
C LYS A 53 4.14 4.78 -5.98
N GLU A 54 3.49 4.57 -7.13
CA GLU A 54 2.10 4.97 -7.32
C GLU A 54 1.15 4.12 -6.47
N THR A 55 1.39 2.81 -6.41
CA THR A 55 0.62 1.89 -5.55
C THR A 55 0.74 2.28 -4.08
N ALA A 56 1.95 2.59 -3.60
CA ALA A 56 2.17 3.06 -2.23
C ALA A 56 1.42 4.37 -1.95
N ARG A 57 1.39 5.29 -2.92
CA ARG A 57 0.61 6.54 -2.83
C ARG A 57 -0.88 6.27 -2.71
N ILE A 58 -1.42 5.33 -3.49
CA ILE A 58 -2.84 4.93 -3.43
C ILE A 58 -3.18 4.30 -2.08
N PHE A 59 -2.37 3.35 -1.59
CA PHE A 59 -2.56 2.77 -0.25
C PHE A 59 -2.56 3.84 0.83
N ARG A 60 -1.59 4.77 0.80
CA ARG A 60 -1.52 5.86 1.79
C ARG A 60 -2.81 6.67 1.80
N LYS A 61 -3.28 7.13 0.65
CA LYS A 61 -4.54 7.90 0.53
C LYS A 61 -5.76 7.10 1.00
N GLY A 62 -5.83 5.81 0.62
CA GLY A 62 -6.93 4.93 1.01
C GLY A 62 -6.98 4.67 2.53
N LEU A 63 -5.81 4.60 3.16
CA LEU A 63 -5.66 4.30 4.59
C LEU A 63 -5.68 5.53 5.49
N GLU A 64 -5.59 6.74 4.96
CA GLU A 64 -5.66 7.97 5.76
C GLU A 64 -6.97 8.02 6.59
N PRO A 65 -6.93 8.55 7.82
CA PRO A 65 -8.13 8.70 8.64
C PRO A 65 -9.19 9.58 7.96
N GLU A 66 -10.47 9.27 8.17
CA GLU A 66 -11.62 10.08 7.74
C GLU A 66 -11.47 11.59 7.98
N SER A 67 -10.92 12.00 9.12
CA SER A 67 -10.71 13.43 9.45
C SER A 67 -9.74 14.14 8.49
N VAL A 68 -8.77 13.42 7.94
CA VAL A 68 -7.81 13.92 6.96
C VAL A 68 -8.42 13.94 5.56
N LYS A 69 -9.21 12.92 5.22
CA LYS A 69 -9.93 12.82 3.94
C LYS A 69 -10.93 13.97 3.74
N LYS A 70 -11.65 14.36 4.80
CA LYS A 70 -12.63 15.47 4.75
C LYS A 70 -12.00 16.86 4.58
N ARG A 71 -10.73 17.05 4.96
CA ARG A 71 -10.00 18.33 4.78
C ARG A 71 -9.40 18.50 3.38
N SER A 72 -9.37 17.43 2.59
CA SER A 72 -8.76 17.40 1.26
C SER A 72 -9.80 17.44 0.12
N LYS A 73 -11.09 17.56 0.46
CA LYS A 73 -12.20 17.84 -0.46
C LYS A 73 -12.57 19.31 -0.33
#